data_AF-A0A0F6IBW1-F1
#
_entry.id   AF-A0A0F6IBW1-F1
#
_cell.length_a   1.000
_cell.length_b   1.000
_cell.length_c   1.000
_cell.angle_alpha   90.00
_cell.angle_beta   90.00
_cell.angle_gamma   90.00
#
_symmetry.space_group_name_H-M   'P 1'
#
loop_
_entity.id
_entity.type
_entity.pdbx_description
1 polymer ?
#
loop_
_entity_poly.entity_id
_entity_poly.type
_entity_poly.pdbx_seq_one_letter_code
_entity_poly.pdbx_strand_id
1 'polypeptide(L)'
;MITSAIPKDVACVLDSGFEGIEKTSKKTNIIKPKKKPKKRELTVKQKAKNRRINKKRIFVENAFAGIKRFRITSDVIRSFRKNFKHLVFVLAAGLWNLHLFFDKRFNW
;
A
#
# COMPACT_ATOMS: atom_id res chain seq x y z
N MET A 1 9.39 -14.43 0.51
CA MET A 1 8.79 -13.46 -0.43
C MET A 1 7.45 -13.02 0.15
N ILE A 2 7.08 -11.73 0.15
CA ILE A 2 5.83 -11.24 0.77
C ILE A 2 4.59 -12.00 0.25
N THR A 3 4.63 -12.42 -1.02
CA THR A 3 3.56 -13.19 -1.65
C THR A 3 3.41 -14.62 -1.13
N SER A 4 4.43 -15.26 -0.53
CA SER A 4 4.30 -16.62 0.01
C SER A 4 3.54 -16.68 1.34
N ALA A 5 3.52 -15.56 2.08
CA ALA A 5 2.83 -15.47 3.38
C ALA A 5 1.32 -15.19 3.26
N ILE A 6 0.87 -14.70 2.11
CA ILE A 6 -0.54 -14.41 1.87
C ILE A 6 -1.25 -15.72 1.48
N PRO A 7 -2.50 -15.98 1.88
CA PRO A 7 -3.29 -17.10 1.37
C PRO A 7 -3.48 -17.05 -0.17
N LYS A 8 -3.90 -18.14 -0.80
CA LYS A 8 -4.06 -18.21 -2.29
C LYS A 8 -5.38 -17.57 -2.74
N ASP A 9 -6.40 -17.67 -1.90
CA ASP A 9 -7.76 -17.14 -2.03
C ASP A 9 -7.84 -15.61 -1.87
N VAL A 10 -6.84 -14.99 -1.23
CA VAL A 10 -6.80 -13.54 -1.03
C VAL A 10 -6.23 -12.83 -2.27
N ALA A 11 -6.99 -11.86 -2.78
CA ALA A 11 -6.55 -11.00 -3.89
C ALA A 11 -5.48 -10.00 -3.42
N CYS A 12 -4.30 -10.07 -4.03
CA CYS A 12 -3.20 -9.14 -3.77
C CYS A 12 -3.27 -7.97 -4.75
N VAL A 13 -3.72 -6.80 -4.28
CA VAL A 13 -3.67 -5.57 -5.09
C VAL A 13 -2.31 -4.91 -4.90
N LEU A 14 -1.53 -4.82 -5.96
CA LEU A 14 -0.16 -4.30 -5.95
C LEU A 14 -0.06 -2.97 -6.69
N ASP A 15 0.97 -2.21 -6.33
CA ASP A 15 1.35 -1.02 -7.07
C ASP A 15 2.07 -1.36 -8.40
N SER A 16 2.06 -0.41 -9.33
CA SER A 16 2.79 -0.48 -10.59
C SER A 16 4.29 -0.74 -10.42
N GLY A 17 4.90 -0.32 -9.30
CA GLY A 17 6.31 -0.54 -8.99
C GLY A 17 6.70 -2.02 -8.79
N PHE A 18 5.74 -2.91 -8.55
CA PHE A 18 5.97 -4.36 -8.45
C PHE A 18 5.99 -5.04 -9.84
N GLU A 19 6.74 -4.46 -10.76
CA GLU A 19 6.95 -5.04 -12.09
C GLU A 19 7.83 -6.30 -11.97
N GLY A 20 7.44 -7.39 -12.67
CA GLY A 20 8.15 -8.67 -12.59
C GLY A 20 7.72 -9.64 -11.48
N ILE A 21 6.83 -9.24 -10.55
CA ILE A 21 6.38 -10.13 -9.46
C ILE A 21 5.68 -11.41 -9.94
N GLU A 22 5.04 -11.34 -11.11
CA GLU A 22 4.40 -12.49 -11.77
C GLU A 22 5.43 -13.57 -12.17
N LYS A 23 6.69 -13.20 -12.44
CA LYS A 23 7.77 -14.15 -12.75
C LYS A 23 8.22 -14.91 -11.50
N THR A 24 8.21 -14.24 -10.35
CA THR A 24 8.68 -14.80 -9.07
C THR A 24 7.55 -15.43 -8.25
N SER A 25 6.28 -15.17 -8.58
CA SER A 25 5.12 -15.74 -7.90
C SER A 25 4.10 -16.25 -8.90
N LYS A 26 3.92 -17.58 -8.93
CA LYS A 26 2.88 -18.28 -9.70
C LYS A 26 1.47 -18.07 -9.16
N LYS A 27 1.20 -16.97 -8.44
CA LYS A 27 -0.11 -16.71 -7.83
C LYS A 27 -1.04 -16.04 -8.83
N THR A 28 -2.20 -16.66 -9.04
CA THR A 28 -3.24 -16.19 -9.98
C THR A 28 -3.97 -14.93 -9.52
N ASN A 29 -3.99 -14.65 -8.21
CA ASN A 29 -4.80 -13.59 -7.61
C ASN A 29 -4.07 -12.25 -7.44
N ILE A 30 -3.06 -11.96 -8.27
CA ILE A 30 -2.33 -10.68 -8.26
C ILE A 30 -3.04 -9.69 -9.19
N ILE A 31 -3.50 -8.57 -8.63
CA ILE A 31 -4.15 -7.48 -9.36
C ILE A 31 -3.22 -6.27 -9.35
N LYS A 32 -2.83 -5.78 -10.52
CA LYS A 32 -1.95 -4.61 -10.66
C LYS A 32 -2.48 -3.65 -11.72
N PRO A 33 -2.28 -2.32 -11.57
CA PRO A 33 -2.58 -1.38 -12.64
C PRO A 33 -1.64 -1.63 -13.84
N LYS A 34 -2.17 -1.47 -15.05
CA LYS A 34 -1.39 -1.59 -16.27
C LYS A 34 -0.62 -0.28 -16.49
N LYS A 35 0.71 -0.38 -16.50
CA LYS A 35 1.59 0.74 -16.85
C LYS A 35 1.42 1.11 -18.32
N LYS A 36 1.47 2.41 -18.63
CA LYS A 36 1.40 2.90 -20.02
C LYS A 36 2.63 2.39 -20.79
N PRO A 37 2.45 1.68 -21.92
CA PRO A 37 3.57 1.25 -22.75
C PRO A 37 4.26 2.45 -23.42
N LYS A 38 5.57 2.33 -23.69
CA LYS A 38 6.31 3.38 -24.42
C LYS A 38 5.66 3.60 -25.80
N LYS A 39 5.44 4.87 -26.17
CA LYS A 39 4.86 5.30 -27.45
C LYS A 39 3.46 4.73 -27.77
N ARG A 40 2.72 4.24 -26.77
CA ARG A 40 1.37 3.66 -26.97
C ARG A 40 0.40 4.15 -25.91
N GLU A 41 -0.89 4.09 -26.23
CA GLU A 41 -1.96 4.44 -25.30
C GLU A 41 -2.47 3.23 -24.52
N LEU A 42 -3.08 3.51 -23.35
CA LEU A 42 -3.89 2.52 -22.65
C LEU A 42 -5.26 2.45 -23.31
N THR A 43 -5.75 1.23 -23.54
CA THR A 43 -7.11 1.03 -24.04
C THR A 43 -8.14 1.52 -23.01
N VAL A 44 -9.36 1.84 -23.46
CA VAL A 44 -10.45 2.30 -22.58
C VAL A 44 -10.70 1.30 -21.44
N LYS A 45 -10.67 -0.01 -21.74
CA LYS A 45 -10.80 -1.08 -20.75
C LYS A 45 -9.67 -1.06 -19.71
N GLN A 46 -8.43 -0.82 -20.13
CA GLN A 46 -7.28 -0.71 -19.22
C GLN A 46 -7.37 0.54 -18.35
N LYS A 47 -7.78 1.69 -18.92
CA LYS A 47 -8.02 2.93 -18.15
C LYS A 47 -9.10 2.72 -17.08
N ALA A 48 -10.21 2.07 -17.44
CA ALA A 48 -11.29 1.75 -16.49
C ALA A 48 -10.82 0.81 -15.36
N LYS A 49 -10.03 -0.23 -15.67
CA LYS A 49 -9.42 -1.11 -14.67
C LYS A 49 -8.50 -0.33 -13.72
N ASN A 50 -7.61 0.50 -14.27
CA ASN A 50 -6.72 1.33 -13.46
C ASN A 50 -7.49 2.29 -12.56
N ARG A 51 -8.58 2.92 -13.04
CA ARG A 51 -9.43 3.80 -12.23
C ARG A 51 -10.01 3.08 -11.01
N ARG A 52 -10.48 1.83 -11.17
CA ARG A 52 -10.99 1.01 -10.05
C ARG A 52 -9.90 0.70 -9.03
N ILE A 53 -8.69 0.37 -9.49
CA ILE A 53 -7.54 0.09 -8.61
C ILE A 53 -7.11 1.36 -7.87
N ASN A 54 -7.00 2.49 -8.58
CA ASN A 54 -6.61 3.77 -8.00
C ASN A 54 -7.62 4.25 -6.94
N LYS A 55 -8.93 3.99 -7.13
CA LYS A 55 -9.95 4.29 -6.10
C LYS A 55 -9.67 3.57 -4.78
N LYS A 56 -9.20 2.32 -4.83
CA LYS A 56 -8.79 1.57 -3.62
C LYS A 56 -7.49 2.12 -3.03
N ARG A 57 -6.53 2.52 -3.87
CA ARG A 57 -5.25 3.09 -3.42
C ARG A 57 -5.41 4.37 -2.61
N ILE A 58 -6.41 5.21 -2.92
CA ILE A 58 -6.66 6.46 -2.17
C ILE A 58 -6.82 6.19 -0.66
N PHE A 59 -7.55 5.14 -0.26
CA PHE A 59 -7.71 4.80 1.16
C PHE A 59 -6.37 4.44 1.83
N VAL A 60 -5.54 3.70 1.11
CA VAL A 60 -4.21 3.29 1.57
C VAL A 60 -3.28 4.51 1.66
N GLU A 61 -3.28 5.38 0.65
CA GLU A 61 -2.51 6.61 0.62
C GLU A 61 -2.92 7.57 1.75
N ASN A 62 -4.22 7.69 2.05
CA ASN A 62 -4.71 8.46 3.19
C ASN A 62 -4.22 7.89 4.52
N ALA A 63 -4.23 6.56 4.69
CA ALA A 63 -3.69 5.92 5.89
C ALA A 63 -2.18 6.17 6.03
N PHE A 64 -1.41 6.03 4.94
CA PHE A 64 0.02 6.34 4.94
C PHE A 64 0.30 7.82 5.20
N ALA A 65 -0.49 8.74 4.65
CA ALA A 65 -0.37 10.17 4.90
C ALA A 65 -0.62 10.49 6.38
N GLY A 66 -1.59 9.83 7.00
CA GLY A 66 -1.83 9.90 8.44
C GLY A 66 -0.66 9.44 9.29
N ILE A 67 -0.12 8.26 8.99
CA ILE A 67 1.08 7.72 9.66
C ILE A 67 2.27 8.68 9.52
N LYS A 68 2.46 9.27 8.34
CA LYS A 68 3.55 10.21 8.05
C LYS A 68 3.50 11.53 8.83
N ARG A 69 2.39 11.83 9.52
CA ARG A 69 2.33 12.97 10.47
C ARG A 69 3.32 12.79 11.63
N PHE A 70 3.62 11.55 12.00
CA PHE A 70 4.71 11.26 12.93
C PHE A 70 6.05 11.42 12.19
N ARG A 71 6.77 12.52 12.49
CA ARG A 71 8.05 12.86 11.83
C ARG A 71 9.05 11.70 11.80
N ILE A 72 9.09 10.88 12.85
CA ILE A 72 9.96 9.70 12.92
C ILE A 72 9.73 8.69 11.77
N THR A 73 8.54 8.67 11.16
CA THR A 73 8.20 7.80 10.01
C THR A 73 8.50 8.44 8.65
N SER A 74 8.61 9.77 8.62
CA SER A 74 8.88 10.55 7.40
C SER A 74 10.38 10.88 7.25
N ASP A 75 11.07 11.08 8.37
CA ASP A 75 12.49 11.41 8.44
C ASP A 75 13.36 10.14 8.40
N VAL A 76 14.64 10.32 8.04
CA VAL A 76 15.60 9.21 7.99
C VAL A 76 15.95 8.75 9.40
N ILE A 77 15.51 7.54 9.76
CA ILE A 77 15.88 6.88 11.02
C ILE A 77 17.32 6.35 10.93
N ARG A 78 18.23 6.97 11.69
CA ARG A 78 19.66 6.60 11.80
C ARG A 78 19.99 5.57 12.89
N SER A 79 18.98 4.99 13.54
CA SER A 79 19.17 3.94 14.55
C SER A 79 19.59 2.61 13.92
N PHE A 80 20.63 1.99 14.47
CA PHE A 80 21.13 0.66 14.07
C PHE A 80 20.50 -0.50 14.83
N ARG A 81 19.60 -0.22 15.79
CA ARG A 81 18.95 -1.28 16.56
C ARG A 81 18.08 -2.15 15.66
N LYS A 82 18.26 -3.47 15.77
CA LYS A 82 17.45 -4.46 15.04
C LYS A 82 15.96 -4.23 15.32
N ASN A 83 15.14 -4.33 14.29
CA ASN A 83 13.67 -4.18 14.34
C ASN A 83 13.14 -2.80 14.78
N PHE A 84 14.00 -1.82 15.07
CA PHE A 84 13.56 -0.51 15.53
C PHE A 84 12.66 0.20 14.52
N LYS A 85 13.03 0.18 13.24
CA LYS A 85 12.22 0.79 12.15
C LYS A 85 10.84 0.14 12.03
N HIS A 86 10.77 -1.19 12.18
CA HIS A 86 9.51 -1.92 12.16
C HIS A 86 8.64 -1.56 13.38
N LEU A 87 9.23 -1.52 14.58
CA LEU A 87 8.53 -1.12 15.80
C LEU A 87 7.95 0.29 15.68
N VAL A 88 8.75 1.25 15.22
CA VAL A 88 8.31 2.64 14.97
C VAL A 88 7.11 2.66 14.04
N PHE A 89 7.14 1.89 12.95
CA PHE A 89 6.06 1.85 11.99
C PHE A 89 4.77 1.27 12.58
N VAL A 90 4.87 0.16 13.34
CA VAL A 90 3.72 -0.47 14.03
C VAL A 90 3.10 0.49 15.05
N LEU A 91 3.93 1.16 15.85
CA LEU A 91 3.46 2.13 16.84
C LEU A 91 2.78 3.32 16.18
N ALA A 92 3.36 3.90 15.13
CA ALA A 92 2.77 5.01 14.40
C ALA A 92 1.43 4.63 13.75
N ALA A 93 1.33 3.43 13.18
CA ALA A 93 0.07 2.91 12.66
C ALA A 93 -0.98 2.73 13.76
N GLY A 94 -0.59 2.18 14.92
CA GLY A 94 -1.47 2.02 16.07
C GLY A 94 -2.00 3.36 16.60
N LEU A 95 -1.10 4.34 16.78
CA LEU A 95 -1.47 5.69 17.23
C LEU A 95 -2.40 6.40 16.25
N TRP A 96 -2.13 6.30 14.94
CA TRP A 96 -3.01 6.88 13.92
C TRP A 96 -4.40 6.23 13.92
N ASN A 97 -4.46 4.90 14.03
CA ASN A 97 -5.73 4.19 14.12
C ASN A 97 -6.52 4.55 15.37
N LEU A 98 -5.83 4.72 16.51
CA LEU A 98 -6.44 5.19 17.76
C LEU A 98 -7.02 6.60 17.61
N HIS A 99 -6.27 7.51 16.99
CA HIS A 99 -6.74 8.85 16.69
C HIS A 99 -8.01 8.82 15.82
N LEU A 100 -8.01 8.04 14.73
CA LEU A 100 -9.19 7.89 13.87
C LEU A 100 -10.40 7.29 14.59
N PHE A 101 -10.17 6.40 15.57
CA PHE A 101 -11.24 5.82 16.37
C PHE A 101 -11.93 6.87 17.24
N PHE A 102 -11.16 7.74 17.90
CA PHE A 102 -11.72 8.81 18.73
C PHE A 102 -12.36 9.91 17.88
N ASP A 103 -11.72 10.32 16.79
CA ASP A 103 -12.23 11.37 15.91
C ASP A 103 -13.62 11.01 15.34
N LYS A 104 -13.80 9.76 14.89
CA LYS A 104 -15.09 9.27 14.38
C LYS A 104 -16.16 9.03 15.46
N ARG A 105 -15.75 8.87 16.72
CA ARG A 105 -16.66 8.53 17.82
C ARG A 105 -17.24 9.76 18.53
N PHE A 106 -16.53 10.90 18.46
CA PHE A 106 -16.88 12.11 19.20
C PHE A 106 -17.20 13.33 18.33
N ASN A 107 -16.93 13.28 17.02
CA ASN A 107 -17.40 14.29 16.08
C ASN A 107 -18.65 13.79 15.34
N TRP A 108 -19.82 14.07 15.91
CA TRP A 108 -21.13 14.08 15.25
C TRP A 108 -21.58 15.53 15.10
#